data_AF-A0A0C2BYG5-F1
#
_entry.id   AF-A0A0C2BYG5-F1
#
_cell.length_a   1.000
_cell.length_b   1.000
_cell.length_c   1.000
_cell.angle_alpha   90.00
_cell.angle_beta   90.00
_cell.angle_gamma   90.00
#
_symmetry.space_group_name_H-M   'P 1'
#
loop_
_entity.id
_entity.type
_entity.pdbx_description
1 polymer ?
#
loop_
_entity_poly.entity_id
_entity_poly.type
_entity_poly.pdbx_seq_one_letter_code
_entity_poly.pdbx_strand_id
1 'polypeptide(L)'
;MDVDYASQVDEAIPKANAIAAKGDVAGALDSLANLEKLSRLGSDMKSNTRIVQHMVKLCFDGKKWDLLNDTILTLSKKRLIIKMAIAKMVRDACEMVEKMPNEELKMKLVDTLRTVTAGKIYVEVERARLTSLVVKKLEAEGKLEEATNLILELQVETYGSMEIKEKVEFLLEQMRLTVARADYIRASIISNKISTKFFNSDKEDVGF
;
A
#
# COMPACT_ATOMS: atom_id res chain seq x y z
N MET A 1 14.54 1.27 28.10
CA MET A 1 14.14 -0.14 28.28
C MET A 1 13.00 -0.36 27.32
N ASP A 2 13.20 -1.17 26.28
CA ASP A 2 12.12 -1.52 25.36
C ASP A 2 11.07 -2.29 26.17
N VAL A 3 9.88 -1.73 26.29
CA VAL A 3 8.80 -2.36 27.04
C VAL A 3 8.16 -3.40 26.13
N ASP A 4 8.28 -4.67 26.49
CA ASP A 4 7.68 -5.77 25.74
C ASP A 4 6.19 -5.89 26.10
N TYR A 5 5.33 -5.66 25.12
CA TYR A 5 3.88 -5.79 25.24
C TYR A 5 3.34 -7.10 24.65
N ALA A 6 4.20 -8.03 24.23
CA ALA A 6 3.78 -9.24 23.50
C ALA A 6 2.71 -10.05 24.23
N SER A 7 2.88 -10.32 25.53
CA SER A 7 1.90 -11.08 26.33
C SER A 7 0.54 -10.37 26.41
N GLN A 8 0.55 -9.04 26.50
CA GLN A 8 -0.69 -8.25 26.54
C GLN A 8 -1.39 -8.27 25.17
N VAL A 9 -0.63 -8.27 24.08
CA VAL A 9 -1.15 -8.42 22.72
C VAL A 9 -1.76 -9.80 22.52
N ASP A 10 -1.10 -10.85 22.99
CA ASP A 10 -1.56 -12.23 22.87
C ASP A 10 -2.88 -12.45 23.62
N GLU A 11 -3.13 -11.73 24.71
CA GLU A 11 -4.42 -11.73 25.39
C GLU A 11 -5.46 -10.79 24.76
N ALA A 12 -5.04 -9.63 24.26
CA ALA A 12 -5.94 -8.60 23.75
C ALA A 12 -6.53 -8.97 22.38
N ILE A 13 -5.75 -9.60 21.50
CA ILE A 13 -6.20 -10.01 20.16
C ILE A 13 -7.42 -10.96 20.22
N PRO A 14 -7.40 -12.06 20.99
CA PRO A 14 -8.57 -12.93 21.14
C PRO A 14 -9.79 -12.21 21.72
N LYS A 15 -9.60 -11.31 22.69
CA LYS A 15 -10.68 -10.51 23.28
C LYS A 15 -11.31 -9.60 22.22
N ALA A 16 -10.50 -8.91 21.42
CA ALA A 16 -10.98 -8.07 20.32
C ALA A 16 -11.72 -8.90 19.25
N ASN A 17 -11.19 -10.07 18.87
CA ASN A 17 -11.89 -10.99 17.97
C ASN A 17 -13.25 -11.43 18.50
N ALA A 18 -13.36 -11.71 19.80
CA ALA A 18 -14.63 -12.09 20.42
C ALA A 18 -15.65 -10.94 20.43
N ILE A 19 -15.21 -9.68 20.54
CA ILE A 19 -16.08 -8.49 20.44
C ILE A 19 -16.52 -8.30 18.98
N ALA A 20 -15.59 -8.38 18.04
CA ALA A 20 -15.88 -8.26 16.61
C ALA A 20 -16.83 -9.38 16.12
N ALA A 21 -16.69 -10.60 16.63
CA ALA A 21 -17.59 -11.72 16.32
C ALA A 21 -19.04 -11.48 16.80
N LYS A 22 -19.26 -10.62 17.79
CA LYS A 22 -20.59 -10.17 18.22
C LYS A 22 -21.18 -9.07 17.33
N GLY A 23 -20.45 -8.64 16.29
CA GLY A 23 -20.85 -7.59 15.35
C GLY A 23 -20.33 -6.20 15.71
N ASP A 24 -19.65 -6.03 16.85
CA ASP A 24 -19.11 -4.75 17.31
C ASP A 24 -17.63 -4.59 16.93
N VAL A 25 -17.38 -4.22 15.68
CA VAL A 25 -16.02 -3.97 15.19
C VAL A 25 -15.43 -2.71 15.83
N ALA A 26 -16.24 -1.67 16.07
CA ALA A 26 -15.77 -0.42 16.65
C ALA A 26 -15.27 -0.62 18.10
N GLY A 27 -16.04 -1.32 18.93
CA GLY A 27 -15.62 -1.68 20.28
C GLY A 27 -14.38 -2.57 20.32
N ALA A 28 -14.20 -3.44 19.31
CA ALA A 28 -12.97 -4.22 19.17
C ALA A 28 -11.74 -3.33 18.90
N LEU A 29 -11.87 -2.32 18.04
CA LEU A 29 -10.79 -1.35 17.79
C LEU A 29 -10.46 -0.51 19.03
N ASP A 30 -11.49 -0.04 19.75
CA ASP A 30 -11.31 0.75 20.97
C ASP A 30 -10.59 -0.05 22.06
N SER A 31 -10.88 -1.36 22.17
CA SER A 31 -10.18 -2.25 23.09
C SER A 31 -8.68 -2.37 22.80
N LEU A 32 -8.29 -2.25 21.53
CA LEU A 32 -6.89 -2.32 21.08
C LEU A 32 -6.20 -0.95 21.05
N ALA A 33 -6.95 0.16 21.04
CA ALA A 33 -6.42 1.50 20.85
C ALA A 33 -5.44 1.93 21.96
N ASN A 34 -5.70 1.54 23.21
CA ASN A 34 -4.80 1.85 24.32
C ASN A 34 -3.47 1.07 24.18
N LEU A 35 -3.53 -0.20 23.80
CA LEU A 35 -2.34 -1.03 23.63
C LEU A 35 -1.52 -0.62 22.40
N GLU A 36 -2.18 -0.20 21.32
CA GLU A 36 -1.51 0.45 20.18
C GLU A 36 -0.73 1.68 20.64
N LYS A 37 -1.35 2.55 21.44
CA LYS A 37 -0.70 3.76 21.97
C LYS A 37 0.50 3.42 22.84
N LEU A 38 0.36 2.49 23.77
CA LEU A 38 1.43 2.08 24.68
C LEU A 38 2.60 1.44 23.94
N SER A 39 2.32 0.49 23.04
CA SER A 39 3.35 -0.16 22.21
C SER A 39 4.06 0.81 21.28
N ARG A 40 3.35 1.80 20.71
CA ARG A 40 3.94 2.86 19.89
C ARG A 40 4.86 3.77 20.70
N LEU A 41 4.43 4.23 21.87
CA LEU A 41 5.25 5.11 22.73
C LEU A 41 6.43 4.35 23.37
N GLY A 42 6.26 3.05 23.62
CA GLY A 42 7.31 2.16 24.11
C GLY A 42 8.29 1.67 23.05
N SER A 43 8.13 2.10 21.78
CA SER A 43 8.92 1.65 20.63
C SER A 43 8.93 0.12 20.41
N ASP A 44 7.91 -0.60 20.90
CA ASP A 44 7.77 -2.04 20.68
C ASP A 44 7.25 -2.31 19.27
N MET A 45 8.20 -2.44 18.35
CA MET A 45 7.93 -2.68 16.95
C MET A 45 7.15 -3.96 16.69
N LYS A 46 7.42 -5.04 17.42
CA LYS A 46 6.79 -6.35 17.17
C LYS A 46 5.32 -6.30 17.55
N SER A 47 5.03 -5.85 18.77
CA SER A 47 3.66 -5.76 19.29
C SER A 47 2.84 -4.74 18.52
N ASN A 48 3.38 -3.54 18.27
CA ASN A 48 2.66 -2.50 17.56
C ASN A 48 2.30 -2.93 16.12
N THR A 49 3.24 -3.58 15.43
CA THR A 49 2.98 -4.10 14.07
C THR A 49 1.83 -5.10 14.07
N ARG A 50 1.82 -6.05 15.02
CA ARG A 50 0.73 -7.04 15.14
C ARG A 50 -0.61 -6.38 15.42
N ILE A 51 -0.67 -5.41 16.34
CA ILE A 51 -1.90 -4.70 16.68
C ILE A 51 -2.44 -3.95 15.47
N VAL A 52 -1.58 -3.17 14.80
CA VAL A 52 -1.96 -2.34 13.64
C VAL A 52 -2.48 -3.21 12.49
N GLN A 53 -1.78 -4.30 12.14
CA GLN A 53 -2.25 -5.25 11.12
C GLN A 53 -3.60 -5.87 11.53
N HIS A 54 -3.75 -6.24 12.81
CA HIS A 54 -4.96 -6.86 13.30
C HIS A 54 -6.17 -5.90 13.30
N MET A 55 -5.99 -4.64 13.67
CA MET A 55 -7.05 -3.62 13.62
C MET A 55 -7.61 -3.46 12.21
N VAL A 56 -6.75 -3.40 11.19
CA VAL A 56 -7.16 -3.34 9.78
C VAL A 56 -7.88 -4.61 9.35
N LYS A 57 -7.35 -5.78 9.74
CA LYS A 57 -7.97 -7.08 9.44
C LYS A 57 -9.38 -7.22 10.04
N LEU A 58 -9.60 -6.76 11.28
CA LEU A 58 -10.92 -6.77 11.92
C LEU A 58 -11.96 -5.96 11.13
N CYS A 59 -11.55 -4.81 10.58
CA CYS A 59 -12.43 -3.99 9.76
C CYS A 59 -12.80 -4.68 8.44
N PHE A 60 -11.81 -5.34 7.82
CA PHE A 60 -12.00 -6.09 6.58
C PHE A 60 -12.91 -7.31 6.79
N ASP A 61 -12.62 -8.15 7.79
CA ASP A 61 -13.39 -9.35 8.11
C ASP A 61 -14.82 -9.01 8.53
N GLY A 62 -15.00 -7.90 9.26
CA GLY A 62 -16.30 -7.36 9.64
C GLY A 62 -17.07 -6.67 8.51
N LYS A 63 -16.50 -6.58 7.29
CA LYS A 63 -17.07 -5.89 6.12
C LYS A 63 -17.44 -4.43 6.39
N LYS A 64 -16.71 -3.76 7.31
CA LYS A 64 -16.91 -2.35 7.67
C LYS A 64 -15.92 -1.49 6.89
N TRP A 65 -16.23 -1.24 5.62
CA TRP A 65 -15.32 -0.58 4.67
C TRP A 65 -15.02 0.88 5.01
N ASP A 66 -16.00 1.65 5.47
CA ASP A 66 -15.78 3.04 5.87
C ASP A 66 -14.87 3.10 7.11
N LEU A 67 -15.13 2.24 8.09
CA LEU A 67 -14.31 2.10 9.30
C LEU A 67 -12.87 1.64 8.98
N LEU A 68 -12.71 0.77 7.98
CA LEU A 68 -11.40 0.35 7.47
C LEU A 68 -10.59 1.56 6.97
N ASN A 69 -11.19 2.39 6.11
CA ASN A 69 -10.54 3.57 5.55
C ASN A 69 -10.18 4.58 6.65
N ASP A 70 -11.11 4.85 7.57
CA ASP A 70 -10.90 5.77 8.69
C ASP A 70 -9.80 5.28 9.64
N THR A 71 -9.75 3.97 9.90
CA THR A 71 -8.73 3.34 10.75
C THR A 71 -7.35 3.47 10.11
N ILE A 72 -7.21 3.17 8.81
CA ILE A 72 -5.96 3.31 8.06
C ILE A 72 -5.47 4.76 8.06
N LEU A 73 -6.36 5.73 7.81
CA LEU A 73 -6.04 7.16 7.86
C LEU A 73 -5.58 7.60 9.24
N THR A 74 -6.31 7.17 10.28
CA THR A 74 -6.02 7.54 11.67
C THR A 74 -4.67 7.01 12.12
N LEU A 75 -4.40 5.71 11.92
CA LEU A 75 -3.14 5.07 12.29
C LEU A 75 -1.95 5.70 11.56
N SER A 76 -2.15 6.11 10.30
CA SER A 76 -1.11 6.69 9.45
C SER A 76 -0.71 8.13 9.79
N LYS A 77 -1.55 8.85 10.53
CA LYS A 77 -1.36 10.27 10.92
C LYS A 77 -0.90 10.45 12.36
N LYS A 78 -0.78 9.37 13.15
CA LYS A 78 -0.34 9.48 14.55
C LYS A 78 1.11 9.99 14.66
N ARG A 79 1.44 10.66 15.78
CA ARG A 79 2.82 11.06 16.09
C ARG A 79 3.66 9.83 16.44
N LEU A 80 4.96 9.83 16.19
CA LEU A 80 5.86 8.72 16.56
C LEU A 80 5.42 7.35 16.00
N ILE A 81 4.91 7.31 14.77
CA ILE A 81 4.56 6.05 14.12
C ILE A 81 5.80 5.16 13.92
N ILE A 82 5.60 3.86 14.11
CA ILE A 82 6.61 2.86 13.77
C ILE A 82 6.50 2.58 12.27
N LYS A 83 7.51 3.02 11.50
CA LYS A 83 7.50 2.94 10.03
C LYS A 83 7.25 1.51 9.52
N MET A 84 7.85 0.51 10.17
CA MET A 84 7.66 -0.89 9.81
C MET A 84 6.21 -1.36 9.99
N ALA A 85 5.53 -0.90 11.04
CA ALA A 85 4.12 -1.24 11.30
C ALA A 85 3.22 -0.68 10.19
N ILE A 86 3.43 0.59 9.79
CA ILE A 86 2.69 1.22 8.70
C ILE A 86 3.00 0.54 7.35
N ALA A 87 4.26 0.19 7.09
CA ALA A 87 4.63 -0.51 5.86
C ALA A 87 3.90 -1.85 5.72
N LYS A 88 3.90 -2.67 6.79
CA LYS A 88 3.18 -3.95 6.78
C LYS A 88 1.67 -3.77 6.68
N MET A 89 1.11 -2.80 7.40
CA MET A 89 -0.31 -2.45 7.29
C MET A 89 -0.73 -2.10 5.86
N VAL A 90 0.08 -1.28 5.17
CA VAL A 90 -0.20 -0.89 3.77
C VAL A 90 -0.10 -2.09 2.84
N ARG A 91 0.89 -2.98 3.02
CA ARG A 91 1.01 -4.21 2.21
C ARG A 91 -0.20 -5.12 2.37
N ASP A 92 -0.61 -5.40 3.61
CA ASP A 92 -1.81 -6.19 3.89
C ASP A 92 -3.05 -5.54 3.28
N ALA A 93 -3.18 -4.21 3.39
CA ALA A 93 -4.29 -3.48 2.80
C ALA A 93 -4.28 -3.53 1.26
N CYS A 94 -3.10 -3.51 0.61
CA CYS A 94 -2.98 -3.72 -0.83
C CYS A 94 -3.44 -5.12 -1.24
N GLU A 95 -3.10 -6.17 -0.47
CA GLU A 95 -3.63 -7.53 -0.73
C GLU A 95 -5.14 -7.62 -0.51
N MET A 96 -5.68 -6.84 0.44
CA MET A 96 -7.11 -6.73 0.68
C MET A 96 -7.85 -6.07 -0.47
N VAL A 97 -7.24 -5.08 -1.17
CA VAL A 97 -7.82 -4.42 -2.36
C VAL A 97 -8.20 -5.46 -3.42
N GLU A 98 -7.36 -6.47 -3.67
CA GLU A 98 -7.64 -7.52 -4.67
C GLU A 98 -8.82 -8.42 -4.29
N LYS A 99 -9.10 -8.54 -2.98
CA LYS A 99 -10.18 -9.37 -2.42
C LYS A 99 -11.49 -8.61 -2.23
N MET A 100 -11.55 -7.34 -2.63
CA MET A 100 -12.74 -6.52 -2.48
C MET A 100 -13.87 -7.01 -3.41
N PRO A 101 -15.12 -7.09 -2.92
CA PRO A 101 -16.24 -7.64 -3.69
C PRO A 101 -16.80 -6.68 -4.74
N ASN A 102 -16.54 -5.38 -4.59
CA ASN A 102 -17.10 -4.32 -5.43
C ASN A 102 -15.98 -3.37 -5.89
N GLU A 103 -15.99 -3.02 -7.18
CA GLU A 103 -15.02 -2.10 -7.77
C GLU A 103 -15.10 -0.69 -7.17
N GLU A 104 -16.29 -0.23 -6.77
CA GLU A 104 -16.43 1.08 -6.11
C GLU A 104 -15.71 1.11 -4.76
N LEU A 105 -15.89 0.07 -3.95
CA LEU A 105 -15.26 -0.04 -2.63
C LEU A 105 -13.75 -0.25 -2.76
N LYS A 106 -13.32 -1.05 -3.74
CA LYS A 106 -11.93 -1.24 -4.11
C LYS A 106 -11.25 0.09 -4.42
N MET A 107 -11.89 0.94 -5.24
CA MET A 107 -11.33 2.24 -5.61
C MET A 107 -11.27 3.22 -4.43
N LYS A 108 -12.28 3.22 -3.55
CA LYS A 108 -12.24 4.01 -2.30
C LYS A 108 -11.06 3.62 -1.40
N LEU A 109 -10.78 2.32 -1.28
CA LEU A 109 -9.63 1.83 -0.52
C LEU A 109 -8.30 2.21 -1.20
N VAL A 110 -8.23 2.10 -2.53
CA VAL A 110 -7.05 2.52 -3.31
C VAL A 110 -6.75 4.00 -3.11
N ASP A 111 -7.75 4.88 -3.19
CA ASP A 111 -7.58 6.33 -2.98
C ASP A 111 -7.13 6.65 -1.55
N THR A 112 -7.67 5.93 -0.57
CA THR A 112 -7.25 6.04 0.83
C THR A 112 -5.78 5.64 0.99
N LEU A 113 -5.37 4.51 0.42
CA LEU A 113 -3.99 4.03 0.48
C LEU A 113 -3.03 4.95 -0.27
N ARG A 114 -3.41 5.51 -1.42
CA ARG A 114 -2.62 6.52 -2.15
C ARG A 114 -2.42 7.78 -1.32
N THR A 115 -3.44 8.21 -0.59
CA THR A 115 -3.34 9.36 0.34
C THR A 115 -2.40 9.05 1.50
N VAL A 116 -2.48 7.84 2.06
CA VAL A 116 -1.63 7.42 3.19
C VAL A 116 -0.17 7.24 2.79
N THR A 117 0.10 6.78 1.58
CA THR A 117 1.45 6.50 1.07
C THR A 117 2.14 7.73 0.47
N ALA A 118 1.40 8.83 0.25
CA ALA A 118 1.95 10.08 -0.28
C ALA A 118 3.11 10.61 0.59
N GLY A 119 4.25 10.88 -0.03
CA GLY A 119 5.44 11.44 0.63
C GLY A 119 6.22 10.47 1.52
N LYS A 120 5.90 9.17 1.51
CA LYS A 120 6.58 8.15 2.34
C LYS A 120 7.44 7.22 1.48
N ILE A 121 8.75 7.45 1.51
CA ILE A 121 9.75 6.66 0.76
C ILE A 121 9.67 5.15 1.08
N TYR A 122 9.41 4.80 2.34
CA TYR A 122 9.38 3.39 2.78
C TYR A 122 8.14 2.58 2.32
N VAL A 123 7.22 3.20 1.56
CA VAL A 123 6.05 2.56 0.93
C VAL A 123 5.85 3.04 -0.51
N GLU A 124 6.94 3.46 -1.16
CA GLU A 124 6.90 4.01 -2.53
C GLU A 124 6.55 2.96 -3.58
N VAL A 125 6.97 1.70 -3.36
CA VAL A 125 6.65 0.57 -4.24
C VAL A 125 5.15 0.28 -4.22
N GLU A 126 4.56 0.21 -3.02
CA GLU A 126 3.14 -0.01 -2.81
C GLU A 126 2.33 1.14 -3.43
N ARG A 127 2.81 2.38 -3.32
CA ARG A 127 2.19 3.54 -3.97
C ARG A 127 2.19 3.42 -5.49
N ALA A 128 3.29 2.97 -6.09
CA ALA A 128 3.36 2.77 -7.55
C ALA A 128 2.38 1.69 -8.02
N ARG A 129 2.31 0.55 -7.32
CA ARG A 129 1.35 -0.53 -7.60
C ARG A 129 -0.10 -0.04 -7.53
N LEU A 130 -0.46 0.70 -6.47
CA LEU A 130 -1.79 1.29 -6.33
C LEU A 130 -2.10 2.30 -7.44
N THR A 131 -1.10 3.10 -7.84
CA THR A 131 -1.25 4.08 -8.91
C THR A 131 -1.46 3.39 -10.26
N SER A 132 -0.78 2.27 -10.53
CA SER A 132 -1.01 1.45 -11.72
C SER A 132 -2.46 0.98 -11.84
N LEU A 133 -3.10 0.58 -10.73
CA LEU A 133 -4.52 0.20 -10.72
C LEU A 133 -5.43 1.37 -11.13
N VAL A 134 -5.15 2.58 -10.62
CA VAL A 134 -5.91 3.79 -10.99
C VAL A 134 -5.71 4.12 -12.47
N VAL A 135 -4.49 4.03 -12.97
CA VAL A 135 -4.16 4.29 -14.38
C VAL A 135 -4.94 3.34 -15.30
N LYS A 136 -4.96 2.04 -15.00
CA LYS A 136 -5.73 1.05 -15.77
C LYS A 136 -7.23 1.36 -15.79
N LYS A 137 -7.78 1.81 -14.66
CA LYS A 137 -9.18 2.24 -14.59
C LYS A 137 -9.44 3.48 -15.45
N LEU A 138 -8.61 4.51 -15.33
CA LEU A 138 -8.74 5.74 -16.10
C LEU A 138 -8.64 5.48 -17.61
N GLU A 139 -7.74 4.59 -18.01
CA GLU A 139 -7.64 4.15 -19.41
C GLU A 139 -8.90 3.43 -19.89
N ALA A 140 -9.45 2.52 -19.09
CA ALA A 140 -10.71 1.84 -19.41
C ALA A 140 -11.91 2.81 -19.51
N GLU A 141 -11.86 3.93 -18.77
CA GLU A 141 -12.84 5.03 -18.86
C GLU A 141 -12.57 5.98 -20.04
N GLY A 142 -11.54 5.75 -20.84
CA GLY A 142 -11.15 6.61 -21.97
C GLY A 142 -10.42 7.89 -21.57
N LYS A 143 -10.05 8.05 -20.29
CA LYS A 143 -9.33 9.22 -19.76
C LYS A 143 -7.81 9.06 -19.93
N LEU A 144 -7.39 8.90 -21.18
CA LEU A 144 -5.99 8.63 -21.53
C LEU A 144 -5.02 9.71 -21.03
N GLU A 145 -5.41 10.99 -21.11
CA GLU A 145 -4.55 12.09 -20.66
C GLU A 145 -4.24 12.03 -19.16
N GLU A 146 -5.28 11.84 -18.35
CA GLU A 146 -5.15 11.72 -16.89
C GLU A 146 -4.33 10.48 -16.52
N ALA A 147 -4.63 9.34 -17.15
CA ALA A 147 -3.89 8.08 -16.96
C ALA A 147 -2.39 8.25 -17.27
N THR A 148 -2.07 8.88 -18.40
CA THR A 148 -0.69 9.10 -18.85
C THR A 148 0.05 10.08 -17.93
N ASN A 149 -0.59 11.18 -17.53
CA ASN A 149 0.04 12.13 -16.60
C ASN A 149 0.33 11.46 -15.25
N LEU A 150 -0.62 10.67 -14.75
CA LEU A 150 -0.48 10.04 -13.45
C LEU A 150 0.64 8.99 -13.41
N ILE A 151 0.78 8.16 -14.45
CA ILE A 151 1.86 7.15 -14.48
C ILE A 151 3.24 7.78 -14.66
N LEU A 152 3.33 8.91 -15.38
CA LEU A 152 4.60 9.61 -15.65
C LEU A 152 5.14 10.37 -14.43
N GLU A 153 4.30 10.67 -13.44
CA GLU A 153 4.74 11.22 -12.15
C GLU A 153 5.58 10.20 -11.34
N LEU A 154 5.42 8.91 -11.62
CA LEU A 154 6.18 7.85 -10.95
C LEU A 154 7.59 7.74 -11.55
N GLN A 155 8.60 8.11 -10.78
CA GLN A 155 10.02 7.92 -11.15
C GLN A 155 10.53 6.57 -10.64
N VAL A 156 9.95 5.47 -11.15
CA VAL A 156 10.23 4.10 -10.71
C VAL A 156 11.70 3.69 -10.85
N GLU A 157 12.44 4.34 -11.76
CA GLU A 157 13.88 4.15 -11.94
C GLU A 157 14.69 4.52 -10.69
N THR A 158 14.16 5.42 -9.85
CA THR A 158 14.82 5.87 -8.62
C THR A 158 14.52 4.98 -7.41
N TYR A 159 13.55 4.07 -7.50
CA TYR A 159 13.09 3.29 -6.35
C TYR A 159 14.06 2.16 -6.03
N GLY A 160 14.92 2.34 -5.02
CA GLY A 160 15.95 1.37 -4.65
C GLY A 160 15.39 0.00 -4.23
N SER A 161 14.16 -0.03 -3.70
CA SER A 161 13.52 -1.24 -3.17
C SER A 161 12.64 -2.01 -4.17
N MET A 162 12.43 -1.46 -5.38
CA MET A 162 11.62 -2.10 -6.43
C MET A 162 12.48 -3.07 -7.24
N GLU A 163 11.93 -4.25 -7.55
CA GLU A 163 12.59 -5.24 -8.40
C GLU A 163 12.85 -4.68 -9.80
N ILE A 164 14.00 -5.03 -10.39
CA ILE A 164 14.39 -4.55 -11.73
C ILE A 164 13.33 -4.91 -12.77
N LYS A 165 12.77 -6.13 -12.69
CA LYS A 165 11.70 -6.57 -13.58
C LYS A 165 10.47 -5.68 -13.48
N GLU A 166 10.01 -5.41 -12.26
CA GLU A 166 8.85 -4.55 -12.01
C GLU A 166 9.11 -3.12 -12.50
N LYS A 167 10.31 -2.57 -12.28
CA LYS A 167 10.69 -1.25 -12.83
C LYS A 167 10.56 -1.20 -14.35
N VAL A 168 11.05 -2.22 -15.04
CA VAL A 168 10.97 -2.29 -16.51
C VAL A 168 9.52 -2.39 -16.96
N GLU A 169 8.68 -3.18 -16.29
CA GLU A 169 7.24 -3.26 -16.60
C GLU A 169 6.55 -1.88 -16.46
N PHE A 170 6.86 -1.10 -15.41
CA PHE A 170 6.36 0.27 -15.27
C PHE A 170 6.86 1.20 -16.37
N LEU A 171 8.15 1.16 -16.73
CA LEU A 171 8.72 1.99 -17.80
C LEU A 171 8.11 1.65 -19.16
N LEU A 172 7.88 0.37 -19.45
CA LEU A 172 7.20 -0.07 -20.67
C LEU A 172 5.75 0.43 -20.71
N GLU A 173 5.05 0.42 -19.59
CA GLU A 173 3.68 0.93 -19.51
C GLU A 173 3.63 2.46 -19.70
N GLN A 174 4.57 3.20 -19.12
CA GLN A 174 4.73 4.64 -19.38
C GLN A 174 5.00 4.91 -20.87
N MET A 175 5.85 4.11 -21.51
CA MET A 175 6.13 4.21 -22.94
C MET A 175 4.88 3.90 -23.77
N ARG A 176 4.12 2.86 -23.44
CA ARG A 176 2.88 2.50 -24.14
C ARG A 176 1.85 3.63 -24.10
N LEU A 177 1.62 4.21 -22.92
CA LEU A 177 0.65 5.29 -22.73
C LEU A 177 1.09 6.59 -23.41
N THR A 178 2.38 6.92 -23.38
CA THR A 178 2.91 8.10 -24.11
C THR A 178 2.78 7.94 -25.62
N VAL A 179 3.03 6.74 -26.16
CA VAL A 179 2.79 6.44 -27.59
C VAL A 179 1.30 6.55 -27.94
N ALA A 180 0.41 6.02 -27.09
CA ALA A 180 -1.03 6.15 -27.28
C ALA A 180 -1.49 7.62 -27.29
N ARG A 181 -0.82 8.49 -26.53
CA ARG A 181 -1.02 9.94 -26.50
C ARG A 181 -0.28 10.70 -27.63
N ALA A 182 0.35 10.00 -28.56
CA ALA A 182 1.19 10.56 -29.63
C ALA A 182 2.37 11.44 -29.13
N ASP A 183 2.83 11.22 -27.90
CA ASP A 183 3.98 11.91 -27.29
C ASP A 183 5.28 11.13 -27.53
N TYR A 184 5.71 11.11 -28.80
CA TYR A 184 6.85 10.30 -29.23
C TYR A 184 8.19 10.76 -28.66
N ILE A 185 8.32 12.06 -28.35
CA ILE A 185 9.54 12.61 -27.72
C ILE A 185 9.71 12.01 -26.33
N ARG A 186 8.65 12.01 -25.50
CA ARG A 186 8.73 11.39 -24.17
C ARG A 186 8.90 9.88 -24.26
N ALA A 187 8.23 9.22 -25.19
CA ALA A 187 8.42 7.78 -25.41
C ALA A 187 9.89 7.43 -25.69
N SER A 188 10.58 8.22 -26.53
CA SER A 188 12.01 8.05 -26.81
C SER A 188 12.91 8.32 -25.59
N ILE A 189 12.55 9.28 -24.74
CA ILE A 189 13.29 9.53 -23.49
C ILE A 189 13.14 8.33 -22.54
N ILE A 190 11.93 7.77 -22.43
CA ILE A 190 11.65 6.62 -21.57
C ILE A 190 12.35 5.37 -22.11
N SER A 191 12.38 5.15 -23.43
CA SER A 191 13.06 3.98 -24.01
C SER A 191 14.55 3.94 -23.66
N ASN A 192 15.21 5.10 -23.60
CA ASN A 192 16.62 5.20 -23.22
C ASN A 192 16.88 4.85 -21.75
N LYS A 193 15.86 4.83 -20.89
CA LYS A 193 15.97 4.38 -19.49
C LYS A 193 15.96 2.86 -19.35
N ILE A 194 15.52 2.14 -20.38
CA ILE A 194 15.41 0.68 -20.35
C ILE A 194 16.68 0.07 -20.97
N SER A 195 17.42 -0.71 -20.19
CA SER A 195 18.59 -1.43 -20.69
C SER A 195 18.17 -2.59 -21.60
N THR A 196 18.67 -2.62 -22.84
CA THR A 196 18.39 -3.71 -23.79
C THR A 196 18.92 -5.07 -23.33
N LYS A 197 19.91 -5.09 -22.42
CA LYS A 197 20.43 -6.31 -21.81
C LYS A 197 19.37 -7.07 -21.02
N PHE A 198 18.38 -6.37 -20.45
CA PHE A 198 17.28 -6.98 -19.72
C PHE A 198 16.43 -7.90 -20.61
N PHE A 199 16.31 -7.60 -21.91
CA PHE A 199 15.56 -8.43 -22.85
C PHE A 199 16.36 -9.61 -23.39
N ASN A 200 17.68 -9.61 -23.20
CA ASN A 200 18.58 -10.67 -23.66
C ASN A 200 18.88 -11.70 -22.55
N SER A 201 18.52 -11.41 -21.29
CA SER A 201 18.71 -12.34 -20.18
C SER A 201 17.61 -13.41 -20.18
N ASP A 202 17.84 -14.48 -20.94
CA ASP A 202 17.21 -15.77 -20.67
C ASP A 202 17.70 -16.26 -19.30
N LYS A 203 16.87 -16.09 -18.27
CA LYS A 203 16.98 -16.68 -16.92
C LYS A 203 18.24 -16.35 -16.11
N GLU A 204 17.98 -15.70 -14.96
CA GLU A 204 18.87 -15.57 -13.80
C GLU A 204 20.05 -14.58 -13.97
N ASP A 205 20.26 -13.81 -12.91
CA ASP A 205 21.33 -12.83 -12.67
C ASP A 205 21.30 -11.52 -13.47
N VAL A 206 20.63 -10.52 -12.87
CA VAL A 206 21.06 -9.13 -13.04
C VAL A 206 21.15 -8.46 -11.66
N GLY A 207 22.29 -8.66 -11.00
CA GLY A 207 22.84 -7.67 -10.09
C GLY A 207 23.51 -6.58 -10.93
N PHE A 208 23.24 -5.31 -10.60
CA PHE A 208 24.03 -4.17 -11.06
C PHE A 208 25.11 -3.86 -10.03
#